data_AF-A0A1E3YHB1-F1
#
_entry.id   AF-A0A1E3YHB1-F1
#
_cell.length_a   1.000
_cell.length_b   1.000
_cell.length_c   1.000
_cell.angle_alpha   90.00
_cell.angle_beta   90.00
_cell.angle_gamma   90.00
#
_symmetry.space_group_name_H-M   'P 1'
#
loop_
_entity.id
_entity.type
_entity.pdbx_description
1 polymer ?
#
loop_
_entity_poly.entity_id
_entity_poly.type
_entity_poly.pdbx_seq_one_letter_code
_entity_poly.pdbx_strand_id
1 'polypeptide(L)'
;MIFLGRTAARLRGRRAAARRHGSTAAGRRGGTAAFPGAEAPGLRPTNKALRSTNPRLRSAKWWRRAAGSTAARRVAVTCLITLVLAGAAGCAGGRFVRPAGPTTPFPEGAAVWTSLTDACRKVTAVRAELRVSGRVHGSRVPSLTTGVGLDAGRISLVAMVGARRVFALAGDTASVIWLNQLEGTSTRGTAAAVTDALIGIPLEPARLLALLTGCVSADPAVVSSERAGAFVRLRTADSVIYLREREGRWQLAAAEFRDVVVDYRHLEAGTPRDLDLRRGTDVSLRLRVIEFERNSQLPPAVFRLQVPGAFVEHPLDEVRRRGPFGGEF
;
A
#
# COMPACT_ATOMS: atom_id res chain seq x y z
N MET A 1 68.27 -12.98 12.53
CA MET A 1 67.69 -13.88 11.50
C MET A 1 66.53 -13.11 10.87
N ILE A 2 66.62 -12.42 9.73
CA ILE A 2 67.35 -12.67 8.46
C ILE A 2 66.91 -13.97 7.79
N PHE A 3 66.01 -13.86 6.81
CA PHE A 3 66.20 -14.46 5.48
C PHE A 3 65.51 -13.62 4.40
N LEU A 4 66.07 -13.64 3.18
CA LEU A 4 65.71 -12.82 2.01
C LEU A 4 65.45 -13.72 0.79
N GLY A 5 64.58 -13.26 -0.12
CA GLY A 5 64.38 -13.82 -1.48
C GLY A 5 63.08 -13.27 -2.08
N ARG A 6 63.03 -12.48 -3.18
CA ARG A 6 63.46 -12.75 -4.58
C ARG A 6 62.87 -14.07 -5.11
N THR A 7 62.23 -14.15 -6.28
CA THR A 7 62.50 -13.44 -7.56
C THR A 7 61.24 -13.34 -8.46
N ALA A 8 61.29 -12.54 -9.54
CA ALA A 8 60.18 -12.26 -10.46
C ALA A 8 60.12 -13.18 -11.70
N ALA A 9 58.99 -13.18 -12.42
CA ALA A 9 58.91 -13.58 -13.84
C ALA A 9 57.82 -12.80 -14.62
N ARG A 10 58.14 -12.35 -15.83
CA ARG A 10 57.23 -11.71 -16.81
C ARG A 10 56.92 -12.68 -17.97
N LEU A 11 55.67 -12.73 -18.44
CA LEU A 11 55.28 -12.99 -19.84
C LEU A 11 53.96 -12.23 -20.09
N ARG A 12 53.83 -11.17 -20.90
CA ARG A 12 54.04 -11.03 -22.37
C ARG A 12 53.26 -12.03 -23.25
N GLY A 13 51.93 -11.87 -23.28
CA GLY A 13 51.20 -11.38 -24.47
C GLY A 13 51.00 -12.26 -25.71
N ARG A 14 49.84 -12.09 -26.37
CA ARG A 14 49.67 -12.27 -27.83
C ARG A 14 48.48 -11.46 -28.37
N ARG A 15 48.65 -10.89 -29.58
CA ARG A 15 47.63 -10.21 -30.39
C ARG A 15 47.25 -11.09 -31.59
N ALA A 16 45.99 -11.05 -32.02
CA ALA A 16 45.50 -11.16 -33.41
C ALA A 16 43.97 -10.82 -33.36
N ALA A 17 43.34 -10.02 -34.22
CA ALA A 17 43.34 -9.91 -35.69
C ALA A 17 42.73 -11.15 -36.39
N ALA A 18 41.88 -11.08 -37.42
CA ALA A 18 41.13 -9.97 -38.05
C ALA A 18 40.10 -10.52 -39.08
N ARG A 19 39.35 -9.59 -39.73
CA ARG A 19 38.64 -9.64 -41.05
C ARG A 19 37.12 -9.85 -40.95
N ARG A 20 36.26 -8.96 -41.48
CA ARG A 20 36.08 -8.36 -42.84
C ARG A 20 35.46 -9.32 -43.86
N HIS A 21 34.21 -9.03 -44.25
CA HIS A 21 33.60 -8.99 -45.61
C HIS A 21 32.15 -8.46 -45.40
N GLY A 22 31.50 -7.65 -46.23
CA GLY A 22 31.91 -6.92 -47.44
C GLY A 22 30.82 -7.00 -48.55
N SER A 23 30.46 -5.86 -49.18
CA SER A 23 29.71 -5.78 -50.46
C SER A 23 28.18 -6.12 -50.41
N THR A 24 27.26 -5.60 -51.25
CA THR A 24 27.26 -4.49 -52.26
C THR A 24 25.83 -4.08 -52.66
N ALA A 25 25.67 -2.91 -53.30
CA ALA A 25 24.69 -2.52 -54.35
C ALA A 25 23.16 -2.68 -54.09
N ALA A 26 22.27 -1.70 -54.25
CA ALA A 26 22.05 -0.62 -55.24
C ALA A 26 21.00 -0.94 -56.33
N GLY A 27 19.97 -0.08 -56.42
CA GLY A 27 18.94 -0.01 -57.47
C GLY A 27 17.51 0.08 -56.90
N ARG A 28 16.50 0.69 -57.53
CA ARG A 28 16.37 1.65 -58.64
C ARG A 28 14.83 1.82 -58.85
N ARG A 29 14.28 3.05 -58.92
CA ARG A 29 12.89 3.38 -59.38
C ARG A 29 11.77 2.85 -58.44
N GLY A 30 10.53 3.35 -58.42
CA GLY A 30 9.84 4.48 -59.09
C GLY A 30 8.32 4.42 -58.79
N GLY A 31 7.55 5.51 -59.02
CA GLY A 31 6.11 5.61 -58.66
C GLY A 31 5.90 6.32 -57.31
N THR A 32 5.18 7.43 -57.11
CA THR A 32 4.08 8.16 -57.81
C THR A 32 2.73 7.43 -57.92
N ALA A 33 1.99 7.42 -56.80
CA ALA A 33 0.54 7.62 -56.70
C ALA A 33 0.28 8.24 -55.30
N ALA A 34 -0.27 9.44 -55.09
CA ALA A 34 -1.43 10.11 -55.68
C ALA A 34 -2.77 9.41 -55.34
N PHE A 35 -3.30 9.72 -54.15
CA PHE A 35 -4.70 9.50 -53.77
C PHE A 35 -5.37 10.85 -53.44
N PRO A 36 -6.31 11.32 -54.27
CA PRO A 36 -7.19 12.46 -53.98
C PRO A 36 -8.59 11.99 -53.54
N GLY A 37 -9.41 12.90 -52.98
CA GLY A 37 -10.82 12.66 -52.64
C GLY A 37 -10.99 11.91 -51.30
N ALA A 38 -11.55 12.45 -50.21
CA ALA A 38 -12.61 13.44 -50.04
C ALA A 38 -13.96 13.01 -50.63
N GLU A 39 -14.81 12.41 -49.79
CA GLU A 39 -16.26 12.68 -49.80
C GLU A 39 -16.90 12.27 -48.47
N ALA A 40 -17.49 13.26 -47.80
CA ALA A 40 -18.54 13.06 -46.80
C ALA A 40 -19.78 13.78 -47.34
N PRO A 41 -20.97 13.18 -47.20
CA PRO A 41 -22.09 14.02 -46.77
C PRO A 41 -23.11 13.31 -45.86
N GLY A 42 -23.77 14.11 -45.02
CA GLY A 42 -25.19 13.88 -44.71
C GLY A 42 -25.57 13.42 -43.30
N LEU A 43 -26.03 14.38 -42.47
CA LEU A 43 -27.44 14.51 -42.00
C LEU A 43 -28.25 13.20 -41.79
N ARG A 44 -29.07 13.01 -40.74
CA ARG A 44 -29.53 13.80 -39.57
C ARG A 44 -30.21 12.83 -38.57
N PRO A 45 -30.59 13.25 -37.34
CA PRO A 45 -31.00 12.31 -36.28
C PRO A 45 -32.45 11.83 -36.38
N THR A 46 -32.72 10.62 -35.92
CA THR A 46 -34.08 10.12 -35.64
C THR A 46 -34.24 9.78 -34.16
N ASN A 47 -34.78 10.73 -33.40
CA ASN A 47 -35.41 10.44 -32.12
C ASN A 47 -36.63 9.54 -32.35
N LYS A 48 -36.61 8.30 -31.86
CA LYS A 48 -37.83 7.53 -31.59
C LYS A 48 -37.78 6.96 -30.19
N ALA A 49 -38.39 7.70 -29.26
CA ALA A 49 -38.81 7.15 -27.99
C ALA A 49 -39.84 6.04 -28.25
N LEU A 50 -39.51 4.80 -27.88
CA LEU A 50 -40.48 3.74 -27.73
C LEU A 50 -40.58 3.39 -26.24
N ARG A 51 -41.58 3.98 -25.58
CA ARG A 51 -42.15 3.40 -24.37
C ARG A 51 -42.63 2.00 -24.72
N SER A 52 -41.96 0.97 -24.20
CA SER A 52 -42.46 -0.40 -24.19
C SER A 52 -42.75 -0.79 -22.75
N THR A 53 -44.04 -0.79 -22.41
CA THR A 53 -44.55 -1.28 -21.13
C THR A 53 -44.49 -2.80 -21.10
N ASN A 54 -43.79 -3.39 -20.15
CA ASN A 54 -44.07 -4.78 -19.76
C ASN A 54 -43.81 -5.04 -18.27
N PRO A 55 -44.83 -4.90 -17.40
CA PRO A 55 -44.72 -5.19 -15.99
C PRO A 55 -45.23 -6.60 -15.69
N ARG A 56 -44.34 -7.59 -15.48
CA ARG A 56 -44.68 -8.82 -14.74
C ARG A 56 -43.47 -9.66 -14.32
N LEU A 57 -43.49 -9.96 -13.01
CA LEU A 57 -42.92 -11.13 -12.30
C LEU A 57 -41.60 -10.96 -11.51
N ARG A 58 -41.78 -10.86 -10.18
CA ARG A 58 -41.05 -11.57 -9.11
C ARG A 58 -39.59 -11.16 -8.85
N SER A 59 -39.08 -11.13 -7.61
CA SER A 59 -39.70 -11.15 -6.27
C SER A 59 -38.64 -10.96 -5.18
N ALA A 60 -38.69 -9.89 -4.37
CA ALA A 60 -37.91 -9.80 -3.12
C ALA A 60 -38.48 -8.76 -2.13
N LYS A 61 -39.41 -9.21 -1.28
CA LYS A 61 -39.45 -9.01 0.18
C LYS A 61 -38.68 -7.77 0.70
N TRP A 62 -39.32 -6.59 0.77
CA TRP A 62 -40.23 -6.11 1.83
C TRP A 62 -39.54 -5.71 3.15
N TRP A 63 -39.56 -4.40 3.44
CA TRP A 63 -39.13 -3.85 4.73
C TRP A 63 -40.28 -3.95 5.75
N ARG A 64 -39.97 -4.27 7.01
CA ARG A 64 -40.95 -4.27 8.12
C ARG A 64 -40.80 -3.01 8.98
N ARG A 65 -41.95 -2.40 9.33
CA ARG A 65 -42.29 -1.34 10.32
C ARG A 65 -43.14 -0.29 9.60
N ALA A 66 -44.26 0.23 10.12
CA ALA A 66 -45.09 -0.09 11.29
C ALA A 66 -46.56 0.30 10.92
N ALA A 67 -47.60 0.28 11.76
CA ALA A 67 -47.77 0.03 13.20
C ALA A 67 -49.17 -0.58 13.47
N GLY A 68 -49.54 -0.80 14.75
CA GLY A 68 -50.89 -1.19 15.14
C GLY A 68 -50.97 -1.56 16.63
N SER A 69 -51.54 -0.68 17.44
CA SER A 69 -51.59 -0.81 18.91
C SER A 69 -52.96 -1.28 19.43
N THR A 70 -52.92 -1.85 20.65
CA THR A 70 -54.02 -2.10 21.62
C THR A 70 -54.77 -3.44 21.46
N ALA A 71 -55.16 -4.16 22.53
CA ALA A 71 -55.06 -3.92 23.98
C ALA A 71 -54.92 -5.23 24.82
N ALA A 72 -54.48 -5.06 26.08
CA ALA A 72 -54.85 -5.84 27.26
C ALA A 72 -54.78 -7.39 27.28
N ARG A 73 -53.79 -7.92 28.02
CA ARG A 73 -54.03 -8.65 29.29
C ARG A 73 -52.75 -8.75 30.13
N ARG A 74 -52.83 -8.41 31.43
CA ARG A 74 -51.76 -8.56 32.43
C ARG A 74 -51.99 -9.85 33.22
N VAL A 75 -51.00 -10.74 33.29
CA VAL A 75 -50.71 -11.59 34.48
C VAL A 75 -49.19 -11.80 34.55
N ALA A 76 -48.65 -11.84 35.77
CA ALA A 76 -47.22 -11.82 36.06
C ALA A 76 -46.47 -13.12 35.71
N VAL A 77 -45.32 -12.98 35.05
CA VAL A 77 -44.10 -13.79 35.29
C VAL A 77 -42.89 -12.86 35.13
N THR A 78 -42.47 -12.23 36.22
CA THR A 78 -41.38 -11.23 36.21
C THR A 78 -40.38 -11.58 37.31
N CYS A 79 -39.39 -12.43 37.02
CA CYS A 79 -38.24 -12.62 37.93
C CYS A 79 -36.97 -13.31 37.39
N LEU A 80 -36.86 -13.72 36.11
CA LEU A 80 -35.72 -14.54 35.65
C LEU A 80 -35.14 -14.25 34.25
N ILE A 81 -35.19 -13.01 33.76
CA ILE A 81 -34.55 -12.60 32.47
C ILE A 81 -33.76 -11.29 32.63
N THR A 82 -32.98 -11.18 33.72
CA THR A 82 -32.18 -9.98 34.04
C THR A 82 -30.71 -10.27 34.36
N LEU A 83 -30.25 -11.53 34.25
CA LEU A 83 -28.92 -11.95 34.73
C LEU A 83 -27.95 -12.50 33.65
N VAL A 84 -28.18 -12.23 32.36
CA VAL A 84 -27.34 -12.78 31.25
C VAL A 84 -26.77 -11.68 30.31
N LEU A 85 -27.00 -10.40 30.59
CA LEU A 85 -26.53 -9.26 29.78
C LEU A 85 -25.23 -8.59 30.29
N ALA A 86 -24.45 -9.30 31.11
CA ALA A 86 -23.15 -8.85 31.62
C ALA A 86 -21.99 -9.72 31.07
N GLY A 87 -21.83 -9.74 29.74
CA GLY A 87 -20.87 -10.65 29.08
C GLY A 87 -20.28 -10.16 27.75
N ALA A 88 -20.45 -8.88 27.42
CA ALA A 88 -19.94 -8.30 26.16
C ALA A 88 -19.28 -6.93 26.40
N ALA A 89 -18.32 -6.88 27.33
CA ALA A 89 -17.26 -5.89 27.28
C ALA A 89 -16.39 -6.19 26.05
N GLY A 90 -16.89 -5.80 24.87
CA GLY A 90 -16.17 -5.89 23.61
C GLY A 90 -14.97 -4.96 23.68
N CYS A 91 -13.85 -5.48 24.15
CA CYS A 91 -12.57 -4.77 24.20
C CYS A 91 -12.22 -4.30 22.80
N ALA A 92 -12.54 -3.04 22.50
CA ALA A 92 -12.03 -2.36 21.33
C ALA A 92 -10.50 -2.40 21.43
N GLY A 93 -9.89 -3.29 20.64
CA GLY A 93 -8.50 -3.73 20.84
C GLY A 93 -7.58 -2.54 21.02
N GLY A 94 -7.03 -2.41 22.24
CA GLY A 94 -6.28 -1.25 22.68
C GLY A 94 -5.12 -0.94 21.75
N ARG A 95 -4.97 0.34 21.40
CA ARG A 95 -3.86 0.85 20.60
C ARG A 95 -2.53 0.51 21.27
N PHE A 96 -1.55 0.07 20.50
CA PHE A 96 -0.21 -0.26 21.01
C PHE A 96 0.40 0.92 21.78
N VAL A 97 0.76 0.65 23.03
CA VAL A 97 1.55 1.48 23.91
C VAL A 97 2.91 0.79 24.09
N ARG A 98 4.00 1.56 23.94
CA ARG A 98 5.35 1.02 24.10
C ARG A 98 5.52 0.44 25.51
N PRO A 99 6.05 -0.79 25.68
CA PRO A 99 6.32 -1.33 27.00
C PRO A 99 7.33 -0.46 27.74
N ALA A 100 7.03 -0.13 28.99
CA ALA A 100 7.89 0.60 29.91
C ALA A 100 8.38 -0.34 31.03
N GLY A 101 9.47 0.04 31.70
CA GLY A 101 10.11 -0.75 32.75
C GLY A 101 11.39 -1.46 32.28
N PRO A 102 11.99 -2.29 33.15
CA PRO A 102 13.24 -2.99 32.85
C PRO A 102 13.06 -4.04 31.75
N THR A 103 14.15 -4.32 31.04
CA THR A 103 14.23 -5.40 30.05
C THR A 103 15.14 -6.52 30.53
N THR A 104 14.89 -7.74 30.07
CA THR A 104 15.80 -8.88 30.24
C THR A 104 16.21 -9.44 28.87
N PRO A 105 17.40 -10.03 28.72
CA PRO A 105 17.81 -10.66 27.46
C PRO A 105 16.82 -11.75 27.02
N PHE A 106 16.56 -11.86 25.72
CA PHE A 106 15.73 -12.92 25.13
C PHE A 106 16.45 -13.53 23.92
N PRO A 107 17.42 -14.44 24.14
CA PRO A 107 18.35 -14.89 23.10
C PRO A 107 17.69 -15.61 21.91
N GLU A 108 16.50 -16.17 22.10
CA GLU A 108 15.73 -16.86 21.06
C GLU A 108 15.10 -15.90 20.03
N GLY A 109 15.12 -14.58 20.28
CA GLY A 109 14.41 -13.58 19.49
C GLY A 109 14.74 -13.58 17.99
N ALA A 110 16.00 -13.84 17.63
CA ALA A 110 16.43 -13.96 16.23
C ALA A 110 15.83 -15.18 15.51
N ALA A 111 15.72 -16.32 16.21
CA ALA A 111 15.11 -17.53 15.67
C ALA A 111 13.59 -17.38 15.52
N VAL A 112 12.92 -16.84 16.55
CA VAL A 112 11.49 -16.51 16.52
C VAL A 112 11.16 -15.56 15.35
N TRP A 113 11.96 -14.50 15.17
CA TRP A 113 11.75 -13.55 14.08
C TRP A 113 11.97 -14.15 12.69
N THR A 114 12.99 -14.99 12.54
CA THR A 114 13.26 -15.70 11.28
C THR A 114 12.11 -16.61 10.91
N SER A 115 11.55 -17.36 11.88
CA SER A 115 10.36 -18.20 11.67
C SER A 115 9.13 -17.37 11.28
N LEU A 116 8.85 -16.26 11.98
CA LEU A 116 7.71 -15.38 11.65
C LEU A 116 7.81 -14.72 10.27
N THR A 117 9.02 -14.42 9.81
CA THR A 117 9.24 -13.68 8.56
C THR A 117 9.52 -14.56 7.34
N ASP A 118 9.67 -15.87 7.48
CA ASP A 118 9.91 -16.79 6.36
C ASP A 118 8.88 -16.63 5.22
N ALA A 119 7.59 -16.52 5.56
CA ALA A 119 6.53 -16.36 4.58
C ALA A 119 6.53 -14.98 3.88
N CYS A 120 6.93 -13.90 4.56
CA CYS A 120 6.95 -12.56 3.99
C CYS A 120 8.22 -12.29 3.16
N ARG A 121 9.37 -12.87 3.54
CA ARG A 121 10.63 -12.76 2.79
C ARG A 121 10.55 -13.35 1.38
N LYS A 122 9.59 -14.25 1.14
CA LYS A 122 9.30 -14.87 -0.17
C LYS A 122 8.41 -13.99 -1.07
N VAL A 123 8.00 -12.81 -0.59
CA VAL A 123 7.15 -11.87 -1.34
C VAL A 123 8.02 -10.80 -2.00
N THR A 124 8.11 -10.83 -3.33
CA THR A 124 8.87 -9.86 -4.13
C THR A 124 8.00 -8.76 -4.71
N ALA A 125 6.71 -9.04 -4.92
CA ALA A 125 5.71 -8.09 -5.41
C ALA A 125 4.35 -8.32 -4.74
N VAL A 126 3.52 -7.27 -4.69
CA VAL A 126 2.15 -7.32 -4.17
C VAL A 126 1.21 -6.54 -5.10
N ARG A 127 0.07 -7.14 -5.42
CA ARG A 127 -1.14 -6.43 -5.83
C ARG A 127 -2.12 -6.46 -4.66
N ALA A 128 -2.66 -5.31 -4.28
CA ALA A 128 -3.61 -5.23 -3.16
C ALA A 128 -4.68 -4.17 -3.40
N GLU A 129 -5.80 -4.32 -2.72
CA GLU A 129 -6.74 -3.22 -2.48
C GLU A 129 -6.68 -2.84 -1.00
N LEU A 130 -6.44 -1.57 -0.71
CA LEU A 130 -6.39 -1.02 0.65
C LEU A 130 -7.55 -0.05 0.87
N ARG A 131 -8.25 -0.16 1.99
CA ARG A 131 -9.09 0.91 2.50
C ARG A 131 -8.27 1.79 3.44
N VAL A 132 -8.04 3.03 3.02
CA VAL A 132 -7.22 4.03 3.72
C VAL A 132 -8.12 5.08 4.35
N SER A 133 -7.86 5.47 5.61
CA SER A 133 -8.60 6.53 6.30
C SER A 133 -7.79 7.08 7.47
N GLY A 134 -8.11 8.27 7.98
CA GLY A 134 -7.46 8.78 9.19
C GLY A 134 -7.38 10.30 9.29
N ARG A 135 -6.23 10.79 9.73
CA ARG A 135 -5.88 12.21 9.87
C ARG A 135 -4.41 12.44 9.54
N VAL A 136 -4.12 13.55 8.87
CA VAL A 136 -2.78 14.03 8.51
C VAL A 136 -2.75 15.53 8.76
N HIS A 137 -1.83 16.02 9.59
CA HIS A 137 -1.67 17.45 9.93
C HIS A 137 -3.00 18.16 10.29
N GLY A 138 -3.77 17.55 11.20
CA GLY A 138 -5.09 18.05 11.62
C GLY A 138 -6.24 17.68 10.68
N SER A 139 -5.99 17.66 9.37
CA SER A 139 -6.97 17.39 8.31
C SER A 139 -7.42 15.92 8.28
N ARG A 140 -8.75 15.70 8.17
CA ARG A 140 -9.33 14.36 8.07
C ARG A 140 -9.11 13.77 6.68
N VAL A 141 -8.52 12.58 6.62
CA VAL A 141 -8.47 11.77 5.40
C VAL A 141 -9.78 10.95 5.33
N PRO A 142 -10.62 11.12 4.31
CA PRO A 142 -11.83 10.33 4.14
C PRO A 142 -11.49 8.86 3.88
N SER A 143 -12.51 8.00 3.84
CA SER A 143 -12.29 6.58 3.64
C SER A 143 -12.17 6.24 2.14
N LEU A 144 -10.93 6.22 1.66
CA LEU A 144 -10.54 5.94 0.29
C LEU A 144 -10.42 4.43 0.06
N THR A 145 -10.78 3.97 -1.14
CA THR A 145 -10.33 2.67 -1.66
C THR A 145 -9.12 2.92 -2.56
N THR A 146 -7.98 2.31 -2.27
CA THR A 146 -6.72 2.49 -2.99
C THR A 146 -6.26 1.16 -3.56
N GLY A 147 -6.27 1.04 -4.89
CA GLY A 147 -5.58 -0.05 -5.58
C GLY A 147 -4.07 0.15 -5.52
N VAL A 148 -3.33 -0.92 -5.24
CA VAL A 148 -1.87 -0.92 -5.01
C VAL A 148 -1.21 -1.95 -5.92
N GLY A 149 -0.19 -1.52 -6.66
CA GLY A 149 0.84 -2.37 -7.25
C GLY A 149 2.20 -1.99 -6.68
N LEU A 150 2.96 -2.95 -6.17
CA LEU A 150 4.13 -2.69 -5.35
C LEU A 150 5.19 -3.77 -5.51
N ASP A 151 6.46 -3.36 -5.58
CA ASP A 151 7.62 -4.23 -5.35
C ASP A 151 8.67 -3.48 -4.51
N ALA A 152 9.86 -4.06 -4.34
CA ALA A 152 10.92 -3.47 -3.52
C ALA A 152 11.41 -2.10 -4.02
N GLY A 153 11.32 -1.81 -5.32
CA GLY A 153 11.84 -0.56 -5.91
C GLY A 153 10.76 0.35 -6.50
N ARG A 154 9.55 -0.14 -6.76
CA ARG A 154 8.51 0.55 -7.51
C ARG A 154 7.15 0.51 -6.82
N ILE A 155 6.40 1.59 -6.99
CA ILE A 155 5.09 1.80 -6.37
C ILE A 155 4.08 2.34 -7.39
N SER A 156 2.83 1.89 -7.28
CA SER A 156 1.66 2.36 -8.01
C SER A 156 0.46 2.37 -7.07
N LEU A 157 -0.18 3.52 -6.91
CA LEU A 157 -1.36 3.73 -6.07
C LEU A 157 -2.43 4.45 -6.89
N VAL A 158 -3.67 3.96 -6.87
CA VAL A 158 -4.82 4.64 -7.47
C VAL A 158 -5.93 4.71 -6.44
N ALA A 159 -6.23 5.92 -5.96
CA ALA A 159 -7.24 6.13 -4.92
C ALA A 159 -8.59 6.56 -5.52
N MET A 160 -9.66 6.00 -4.96
CA MET A 160 -11.04 6.12 -5.41
C MET A 160 -11.96 6.49 -4.23
N VAL A 161 -12.95 7.34 -4.50
CA VAL A 161 -14.12 7.58 -3.63
C VAL A 161 -15.36 7.28 -4.45
N GLY A 162 -16.05 6.18 -4.10
CA GLY A 162 -17.06 5.59 -4.97
C GLY A 162 -16.45 5.27 -6.34
N ALA A 163 -17.08 5.76 -7.41
CA ALA A 163 -16.57 5.61 -8.78
C ALA A 163 -15.57 6.71 -9.21
N ARG A 164 -15.34 7.76 -8.41
CA ARG A 164 -14.46 8.88 -8.78
C ARG A 164 -13.02 8.59 -8.37
N ARG A 165 -12.08 8.73 -9.32
CA ARG A 165 -10.64 8.75 -9.01
C ARG A 165 -10.27 10.06 -8.34
N VAL A 166 -9.57 9.98 -7.21
CA VAL A 166 -9.13 11.11 -6.39
C VAL A 166 -7.68 11.44 -6.71
N PHE A 167 -6.81 10.44 -6.75
CA PHE A 167 -5.44 10.59 -7.23
C PHE A 167 -4.90 9.33 -7.90
N ALA A 168 -3.79 9.49 -8.61
CA ALA A 168 -2.88 8.40 -8.97
C ALA A 168 -1.46 8.78 -8.54
N LEU A 169 -0.67 7.82 -8.07
CA LEU A 169 0.76 7.95 -7.79
C LEU A 169 1.47 6.76 -8.43
N ALA A 170 2.55 6.97 -9.19
CA ALA A 170 3.41 5.86 -9.59
C ALA A 170 4.85 6.28 -9.89
N GLY A 171 5.76 5.33 -9.75
CA GLY A 171 7.18 5.47 -10.11
C GLY A 171 8.06 4.51 -9.32
N ASP A 172 9.28 4.95 -9.04
CA ASP A 172 10.28 4.24 -8.24
C ASP A 172 10.79 5.09 -7.07
N THR A 173 11.67 4.52 -6.24
CA THR A 173 12.35 5.22 -5.13
C THR A 173 12.91 6.59 -5.52
N ALA A 174 13.53 6.72 -6.69
CA ALA A 174 14.20 7.95 -7.12
C ALA A 174 13.21 8.99 -7.66
N SER A 175 12.16 8.55 -8.35
CA SER A 175 11.15 9.44 -8.93
C SER A 175 9.76 8.79 -8.96
N VAL A 176 8.84 9.33 -8.16
CA VAL A 176 7.39 9.12 -8.32
C VAL A 176 6.70 10.40 -8.78
N ILE A 177 5.66 10.23 -9.59
CA ILE A 177 4.72 11.29 -9.96
C ILE A 177 3.44 11.06 -9.17
N TRP A 178 2.88 12.11 -8.59
CA TRP A 178 1.52 12.14 -8.07
C TRP A 178 0.65 13.07 -8.90
N LEU A 179 -0.58 12.64 -9.17
CA LEU A 179 -1.59 13.34 -9.96
C LEU A 179 -2.85 13.51 -9.12
N ASN A 180 -3.14 14.72 -8.66
CA ASN A 180 -4.41 15.09 -8.05
C ASN A 180 -5.50 15.21 -9.13
N GLN A 181 -6.42 14.25 -9.16
CA GLN A 181 -7.50 14.20 -10.15
C GLN A 181 -8.68 15.11 -9.76
N LEU A 182 -8.68 15.68 -8.54
CA LEU A 182 -9.69 16.65 -8.12
C LEU A 182 -9.35 18.06 -8.61
N GLU A 183 -8.08 18.47 -8.46
CA GLU A 183 -7.59 19.82 -8.79
C GLU A 183 -6.97 19.93 -10.20
N GLY A 184 -6.64 18.81 -10.85
CA GLY A 184 -5.84 18.84 -12.09
C GLY A 184 -4.40 19.28 -11.82
N THR A 185 -3.83 18.89 -10.68
CA THR A 185 -2.48 19.26 -10.27
C THR A 185 -1.56 18.05 -10.17
N SER A 186 -0.27 18.24 -10.38
CA SER A 186 0.75 17.19 -10.28
C SER A 186 1.91 17.61 -9.38
N THR A 187 2.66 16.63 -8.87
CA THR A 187 3.98 16.88 -8.26
C THR A 187 4.91 15.70 -8.54
N ARG A 188 6.21 15.93 -8.40
CA ARG A 188 7.25 14.92 -8.56
C ARG A 188 8.30 15.02 -7.45
N GLY A 189 8.86 13.87 -7.07
CA GLY A 189 10.00 13.79 -6.16
C GLY A 189 10.37 12.34 -5.89
N THR A 190 11.25 12.09 -4.93
CA THR A 190 11.53 10.74 -4.43
C THR A 190 10.29 10.14 -3.76
N ALA A 191 10.20 8.81 -3.70
CA ALA A 191 9.05 8.14 -3.09
C ALA A 191 8.85 8.57 -1.62
N ALA A 192 9.92 8.62 -0.82
CA ALA A 192 9.85 9.16 0.54
C ALA A 192 9.41 10.63 0.62
N ALA A 193 9.85 11.52 -0.28
CA ALA A 193 9.50 12.94 -0.22
C ALA A 193 8.03 13.19 -0.62
N VAL A 194 7.53 12.49 -1.63
CA VAL A 194 6.13 12.59 -2.07
C VAL A 194 5.19 11.97 -1.05
N THR A 195 5.54 10.82 -0.44
CA THR A 195 4.71 10.21 0.61
C THR A 195 4.73 11.01 1.91
N ASP A 196 5.87 11.58 2.32
CA ASP A 196 5.93 12.53 3.44
C ASP A 196 5.04 13.76 3.17
N ALA A 197 5.09 14.33 1.97
CA ALA A 197 4.24 15.46 1.60
C ALA A 197 2.74 15.15 1.58
N LEU A 198 2.34 13.95 1.17
CA LEU A 198 0.92 13.56 1.07
C LEU A 198 0.35 13.04 2.39
N ILE A 199 1.09 12.23 3.14
CA ILE A 199 0.56 11.49 4.29
C ILE A 199 1.33 11.73 5.60
N GLY A 200 2.32 12.63 5.60
CA GLY A 200 3.16 12.93 6.76
C GLY A 200 4.11 11.78 7.14
N ILE A 201 4.28 10.76 6.29
CA ILE A 201 5.12 9.58 6.54
C ILE A 201 6.02 9.33 5.32
N PRO A 202 7.36 9.40 5.45
CA PRO A 202 8.30 9.09 4.37
C PRO A 202 8.39 7.57 4.13
N LEU A 203 7.54 7.07 3.22
CA LEU A 203 7.48 5.66 2.82
C LEU A 203 8.17 5.43 1.47
N GLU A 204 9.19 4.58 1.49
CA GLU A 204 9.78 3.97 0.30
C GLU A 204 8.99 2.70 -0.13
N PRO A 205 9.05 2.28 -1.41
CA PRO A 205 8.37 1.08 -1.90
C PRO A 205 8.72 -0.18 -1.09
N ALA A 206 10.01 -0.46 -0.87
CA ALA A 206 10.48 -1.55 -0.01
C ALA A 206 9.88 -1.51 1.40
N ARG A 207 9.75 -0.31 2.00
CA ARG A 207 9.21 -0.16 3.35
C ARG A 207 7.71 -0.46 3.36
N LEU A 208 6.95 0.08 2.41
CA LEU A 208 5.51 -0.22 2.29
C LEU A 208 5.30 -1.73 2.04
N LEU A 209 6.14 -2.36 1.22
CA LEU A 209 6.07 -3.81 0.95
C LEU A 209 6.32 -4.61 2.23
N ALA A 210 7.37 -4.27 2.98
CA ALA A 210 7.69 -4.92 4.26
C ALA A 210 6.57 -4.73 5.30
N LEU A 211 5.95 -3.54 5.37
CA LEU A 211 4.83 -3.28 6.27
C LEU A 211 3.59 -4.12 5.94
N LEU A 212 3.18 -4.16 4.66
CA LEU A 212 1.99 -4.89 4.20
C LEU A 212 2.15 -6.41 4.26
N THR A 213 3.38 -6.93 4.10
CA THR A 213 3.68 -8.36 4.17
C THR A 213 3.97 -8.86 5.59
N GLY A 214 4.24 -7.96 6.54
CA GLY A 214 4.58 -8.30 7.93
C GLY A 214 6.09 -8.45 8.19
N CYS A 215 6.93 -8.24 7.18
CA CYS A 215 8.39 -8.23 7.31
C CYS A 215 8.94 -6.99 8.06
N VAL A 216 8.16 -5.91 8.17
CA VAL A 216 8.47 -4.63 8.86
C VAL A 216 9.64 -3.83 8.28
N SER A 217 10.78 -4.47 8.12
CA SER A 217 12.06 -3.94 7.66
C SER A 217 12.45 -4.52 6.29
N ALA A 218 13.26 -3.78 5.54
CA ALA A 218 13.96 -4.30 4.36
C ALA A 218 15.21 -5.12 4.74
N ASP A 219 15.82 -4.85 5.91
CA ASP A 219 16.88 -5.65 6.51
C ASP A 219 16.38 -6.30 7.82
N PRO A 220 15.89 -7.56 7.76
CA PRO A 220 15.29 -8.22 8.90
C PRO A 220 16.32 -8.82 9.87
N ALA A 221 17.62 -8.51 9.76
CA ALA A 221 18.64 -8.99 10.68
C ALA A 221 18.42 -8.43 12.10
N VAL A 222 18.33 -9.31 13.11
CA VAL A 222 18.15 -8.92 14.51
C VAL A 222 19.51 -8.60 15.13
N VAL A 223 19.67 -7.35 15.56
CA VAL A 223 20.86 -6.82 16.25
C VAL A 223 20.78 -7.10 17.76
N SER A 224 19.58 -7.01 18.35
CA SER A 224 19.36 -7.34 19.75
C SER A 224 17.91 -7.76 20.01
N SER A 225 17.71 -8.53 21.08
CA SER A 225 16.40 -9.09 21.46
C SER A 225 16.25 -9.17 22.98
N GLU A 226 15.13 -8.65 23.47
CA GLU A 226 14.86 -8.44 24.89
C GLU A 226 13.38 -8.74 25.22
N ARG A 227 13.09 -9.30 26.39
CA ARG A 227 11.75 -9.32 26.95
C ARG A 227 11.47 -7.95 27.59
N ALA A 228 10.32 -7.36 27.27
CA ALA A 228 9.85 -6.05 27.74
C ALA A 228 8.38 -6.17 28.17
N GLY A 229 8.16 -6.56 29.43
CA GLY A 229 6.83 -6.92 29.93
C GLY A 229 6.21 -8.07 29.13
N ALA A 230 4.98 -7.88 28.64
CA ALA A 230 4.25 -8.85 27.83
C ALA A 230 4.77 -8.99 26.37
N PHE A 231 5.75 -8.20 25.96
CA PHE A 231 6.30 -8.20 24.60
C PHE A 231 7.74 -8.71 24.58
N VAL A 232 8.17 -9.20 23.41
CA VAL A 232 9.58 -9.27 23.04
C VAL A 232 9.89 -8.09 22.13
N ARG A 233 10.85 -7.26 22.51
CA ARG A 233 11.40 -6.16 21.73
C ARG A 233 12.60 -6.66 20.95
N LEU A 234 12.55 -6.55 19.63
CA LEU A 234 13.67 -6.83 18.73
C LEU A 234 14.14 -5.52 18.10
N ARG A 235 15.44 -5.39 17.82
CA ARG A 235 16.01 -4.27 17.07
C ARG A 235 16.66 -4.80 15.80
N THR A 236 16.36 -4.19 14.65
CA THR A 236 17.09 -4.37 13.39
C THR A 236 17.94 -3.13 13.09
N ALA A 237 18.60 -3.08 11.93
CA ALA A 237 19.35 -1.90 11.49
C ALA A 237 18.50 -0.61 11.37
N ASP A 238 17.20 -0.75 11.08
CA ASP A 238 16.33 0.37 10.68
C ASP A 238 14.95 0.41 11.39
N SER A 239 14.71 -0.53 12.33
CA SER A 239 13.40 -0.76 12.95
C SER A 239 13.50 -1.29 14.38
N VAL A 240 12.46 -1.05 15.17
CA VAL A 240 12.17 -1.79 16.42
C VAL A 240 10.89 -2.58 16.20
N ILE A 241 10.89 -3.86 16.54
CA ILE A 241 9.75 -4.77 16.36
C ILE A 241 9.29 -5.24 17.73
N TYR A 242 7.98 -5.30 17.94
CA TYR A 242 7.37 -5.85 19.14
C TYR A 242 6.58 -7.09 18.76
N LEU A 243 7.01 -8.23 19.30
CA LEU A 243 6.29 -9.49 19.22
C LEU A 243 5.49 -9.70 20.51
N ARG A 244 4.31 -10.29 20.39
CA ARG A 244 3.51 -10.79 21.52
C ARG A 244 3.27 -12.28 21.34
N GLU A 245 3.13 -12.98 22.45
CA GLU A 245 2.67 -14.36 22.45
C GLU A 245 1.15 -14.39 22.61
N ARG A 246 0.46 -15.21 21.80
CA ARG A 246 -0.97 -15.48 21.91
C ARG A 246 -1.22 -16.94 21.56
N GLU A 247 -1.93 -17.67 22.42
CA GLU A 247 -2.27 -19.08 22.21
C GLU A 247 -1.03 -19.95 21.94
N GLY A 248 0.07 -19.72 22.67
CA GLY A 248 1.36 -20.41 22.49
C GLY A 248 2.07 -20.10 21.16
N ARG A 249 1.63 -19.05 20.43
CA ARG A 249 2.21 -18.65 19.15
C ARG A 249 2.68 -17.20 19.21
N TRP A 250 3.90 -16.97 18.73
CA TRP A 250 4.41 -15.63 18.50
C TRP A 250 3.63 -14.93 17.38
N GLN A 251 3.39 -13.64 17.54
CA GLN A 251 2.70 -12.79 16.58
C GLN A 251 3.33 -11.40 16.57
N LEU A 252 3.40 -10.79 15.39
CA LEU A 252 3.74 -9.38 15.26
C LEU A 252 2.66 -8.53 15.95
N ALA A 253 3.06 -7.65 16.86
CA ALA A 253 2.14 -6.76 17.59
C ALA A 253 2.27 -5.32 17.12
N ALA A 254 3.50 -4.82 17.02
CA ALA A 254 3.80 -3.48 16.58
C ALA A 254 5.20 -3.38 15.97
N ALA A 255 5.45 -2.28 15.27
CA ALA A 255 6.77 -1.90 14.81
C ALA A 255 6.97 -0.39 14.95
N GLU A 256 8.23 0.03 14.95
CA GLU A 256 8.63 1.43 14.92
C GLU A 256 9.76 1.64 13.91
N PHE A 257 9.71 2.72 13.14
CA PHE A 257 10.78 3.15 12.24
C PHE A 257 10.77 4.67 12.08
N ARG A 258 11.94 5.33 12.09
CA ARG A 258 12.16 6.78 11.88
C ARG A 258 11.43 7.80 12.79
N ASP A 259 10.42 7.38 13.56
CA ASP A 259 9.51 8.12 14.48
C ASP A 259 8.05 7.63 14.34
N VAL A 260 7.78 6.83 13.32
CA VAL A 260 6.49 6.19 13.02
C VAL A 260 6.29 4.97 13.92
N VAL A 261 5.10 4.82 14.48
CA VAL A 261 4.63 3.61 15.16
C VAL A 261 3.56 2.93 14.29
N VAL A 262 3.72 1.64 14.05
CA VAL A 262 2.77 0.78 13.33
C VAL A 262 2.18 -0.23 14.31
N ASP A 263 0.86 -0.26 14.44
CA ASP A 263 0.12 -1.20 15.28
C ASP A 263 -0.54 -2.26 14.38
N TYR A 264 -0.18 -3.54 14.57
CA TYR A 264 -0.71 -4.67 13.80
C TYR A 264 -1.97 -5.21 14.49
N ARG A 265 -3.10 -4.55 14.17
CA ARG A 265 -4.39 -4.75 14.84
C ARG A 265 -5.04 -6.08 14.49
N HIS A 266 -4.91 -6.49 13.23
CA HIS A 266 -5.39 -7.78 12.75
C HIS A 266 -4.38 -8.45 11.83
N LEU A 267 -4.10 -9.72 12.12
CA LEU A 267 -3.30 -10.64 11.34
C LEU A 267 -4.19 -11.82 10.94
N GLU A 268 -4.13 -12.23 9.68
CA GLU A 268 -4.79 -13.42 9.16
C GLU A 268 -3.72 -14.39 8.63
N ALA A 269 -3.59 -15.56 9.27
CA ALA A 269 -2.52 -16.53 8.99
C ALA A 269 -1.11 -15.89 8.93
N GLY A 270 -0.82 -14.96 9.86
CA GLY A 270 0.43 -14.19 9.91
C GLY A 270 0.51 -12.99 8.95
N THR A 271 -0.46 -12.81 8.05
CA THR A 271 -0.50 -11.68 7.10
C THR A 271 -1.18 -10.47 7.72
N PRO A 272 -0.60 -9.25 7.66
CA PRO A 272 -1.29 -8.02 8.04
C PRO A 272 -2.59 -7.80 7.26
N ARG A 273 -3.66 -7.46 7.99
CA ARG A 273 -4.98 -7.10 7.43
C ARG A 273 -5.50 -5.76 7.89
N ASP A 274 -5.11 -5.31 9.08
CA ASP A 274 -5.53 -4.02 9.62
C ASP A 274 -4.35 -3.43 10.40
N LEU A 275 -3.83 -2.29 9.93
CA LEU A 275 -2.66 -1.60 10.47
C LEU A 275 -3.02 -0.14 10.80
N ASP A 276 -2.65 0.34 11.99
CA ASP A 276 -2.69 1.77 12.32
C ASP A 276 -1.25 2.33 12.32
N LEU A 277 -0.93 3.19 11.36
CA LEU A 277 0.34 3.94 11.24
C LEU A 277 0.19 5.31 11.89
N ARG A 278 1.18 5.72 12.68
CA ARG A 278 1.09 6.94 13.50
C ARG A 278 2.42 7.65 13.62
N ARG A 279 2.44 8.97 13.50
CA ARG A 279 3.63 9.80 13.68
C ARG A 279 3.26 11.01 14.52
N GLY A 280 3.88 11.13 15.69
CA GLY A 280 3.50 12.11 16.71
C GLY A 280 2.01 12.07 17.07
N THR A 281 1.41 13.25 17.22
CA THR A 281 -0.03 13.46 17.44
C THR A 281 -0.81 13.69 16.15
N ASP A 282 -0.14 14.15 15.08
CA ASP A 282 -0.79 14.85 13.98
C ASP A 282 -1.11 13.93 12.79
N VAL A 283 -0.42 12.79 12.72
CA VAL A 283 -0.61 11.76 11.69
C VAL A 283 -1.09 10.48 12.34
N SER A 284 -2.25 10.00 11.90
CA SER A 284 -2.82 8.72 12.31
C SER A 284 -3.64 8.15 11.14
N LEU A 285 -3.12 7.11 10.51
CA LEU A 285 -3.66 6.49 9.30
C LEU A 285 -3.97 5.02 9.55
N ARG A 286 -5.16 4.58 9.16
CA ARG A 286 -5.57 3.19 9.17
C ARG A 286 -5.55 2.62 7.77
N LEU A 287 -4.80 1.53 7.60
CA LEU A 287 -4.73 0.72 6.38
C LEU A 287 -5.44 -0.60 6.65
N ARG A 288 -6.59 -0.83 6.01
CA ARG A 288 -7.22 -2.15 5.98
C ARG A 288 -6.99 -2.78 4.62
N VAL A 289 -6.40 -3.97 4.61
CA VAL A 289 -6.22 -4.78 3.39
C VAL A 289 -7.54 -5.46 3.08
N ILE A 290 -8.09 -5.20 1.89
CA ILE A 290 -9.34 -5.77 1.38
C ILE A 290 -9.02 -6.97 0.48
N GLU A 291 -8.16 -6.76 -0.51
CA GLU A 291 -7.62 -7.81 -1.39
C GLU A 291 -6.09 -7.84 -1.28
N PHE A 292 -5.49 -9.03 -1.42
CA PHE A 292 -4.05 -9.20 -1.30
C PHE A 292 -3.53 -10.40 -2.09
N GLU A 293 -2.85 -10.12 -3.19
CA GLU A 293 -2.20 -11.10 -4.06
C GLU A 293 -0.67 -10.96 -3.92
N ARG A 294 0.00 -12.04 -3.55
CA ARG A 294 1.47 -12.11 -3.39
C ARG A 294 2.10 -12.57 -4.71
N ASN A 295 3.23 -11.98 -5.07
CA ASN A 295 4.01 -12.31 -6.27
C ASN A 295 3.20 -12.22 -7.59
N SER A 296 2.19 -11.36 -7.59
CA SER A 296 1.40 -10.99 -8.78
C SER A 296 2.30 -10.47 -9.90
N GLN A 297 2.03 -10.85 -11.15
CA GLN A 297 2.76 -10.28 -12.30
C GLN A 297 2.32 -8.83 -12.54
N LEU A 298 3.18 -7.87 -12.15
CA LEU A 298 2.94 -6.44 -12.33
C LEU A 298 3.66 -5.94 -13.60
N PRO A 299 2.95 -5.70 -14.72
CA PRO A 299 3.59 -5.27 -15.96
C PRO A 299 4.19 -3.86 -15.79
N PRO A 300 5.37 -3.57 -16.37
CA PRO A 300 6.10 -2.31 -16.11
C PRO A 300 5.31 -1.01 -16.35
N ALA A 301 4.24 -1.06 -17.14
CA ALA A 301 3.35 0.06 -17.39
C ALA A 301 2.59 0.56 -16.14
N VAL A 302 2.29 -0.30 -15.15
CA VAL A 302 1.53 0.14 -13.95
C VAL A 302 2.31 1.12 -13.08
N PHE A 303 3.64 1.09 -13.18
CA PHE A 303 4.57 1.95 -12.44
C PHE A 303 4.91 3.25 -13.19
N ARG A 304 4.23 3.55 -14.29
CA ARG A 304 4.46 4.74 -15.12
C ARG A 304 3.19 5.57 -15.23
N LEU A 305 3.25 6.82 -14.80
CA LEU A 305 2.20 7.80 -15.08
C LEU A 305 2.67 8.75 -16.19
N GLN A 306 1.76 9.02 -17.12
CA GLN A 306 1.87 10.15 -18.03
C GLN A 306 1.10 11.32 -17.41
N VAL A 307 1.73 12.49 -17.33
CA VAL A 307 1.08 13.73 -16.89
C VAL A 307 0.29 14.27 -18.08
N PRO A 308 -1.05 14.40 -18.02
CA PRO A 308 -1.81 15.02 -19.10
C PRO A 308 -1.44 16.50 -19.22
N GLY A 309 -1.38 17.06 -20.43
CA GLY A 309 -0.95 18.45 -20.65
C GLY A 309 -1.81 19.54 -20.02
N ALA A 310 -2.97 19.19 -19.46
CA ALA A 310 -3.83 20.09 -18.69
C ALA A 310 -3.47 20.15 -17.19
N PHE A 311 -2.52 19.33 -16.71
CA PHE A 311 -2.14 19.30 -15.29
C PHE A 311 -1.10 20.38 -14.98
N VAL A 312 -1.30 21.11 -13.87
CA VAL A 312 -0.36 22.11 -13.36
C VAL A 312 0.56 21.48 -12.32
N GLU A 313 1.87 21.56 -12.52
CA GLU A 313 2.85 21.03 -11.56
C GLU A 313 3.08 22.00 -10.39
N HIS A 314 2.95 21.50 -9.16
CA HIS A 314 3.22 22.22 -7.92
C HIS A 314 4.42 21.61 -7.18
N PRO A 315 5.23 22.42 -6.48
CA PRO A 315 6.32 21.93 -5.63
C PRO A 315 5.79 21.19 -4.40
N LEU A 316 6.59 20.26 -3.87
CA LEU A 316 6.19 19.42 -2.72
C LEU A 316 5.79 20.20 -1.47
N ASP A 317 6.42 21.34 -1.21
CA ASP A 317 6.10 22.18 -0.05
C ASP A 317 4.73 22.85 -0.17
N GLU A 318 4.21 23.01 -1.38
CA GLU A 318 2.85 23.45 -1.60
C GLU A 318 1.83 22.32 -1.35
N VAL A 319 2.14 21.09 -1.78
CA VAL A 319 1.35 19.90 -1.47
C VAL A 319 1.28 19.66 0.04
N ARG A 320 2.40 19.82 0.76
CA ARG A 320 2.47 19.76 2.24
C ARG A 320 1.50 20.76 2.91
N ARG A 321 1.45 22.00 2.42
CA ARG A 321 0.62 23.06 3.00
C ARG A 321 -0.87 22.88 2.73
N ARG A 322 -1.25 22.44 1.52
CA ARG A 322 -2.65 22.20 1.15
C ARG A 322 -3.19 20.87 1.70
N GLY A 323 -2.30 19.93 1.98
CA GLY A 323 -2.65 18.54 2.25
C GLY A 323 -2.99 17.76 0.96
N PRO A 324 -3.09 16.43 1.06
CA PRO A 324 -3.19 15.51 -0.09
C PRO A 324 -4.45 15.60 -0.95
N PHE A 325 -5.44 16.44 -0.62
CA PHE A 325 -6.77 16.39 -1.26
C PHE A 325 -7.42 17.74 -1.56
N GLY A 326 -6.78 18.86 -1.20
CA GLY A 326 -7.43 20.17 -1.26
C GLY A 326 -8.47 20.36 -0.14
N GLY A 327 -9.04 21.55 -0.06
CA GLY A 327 -10.07 21.90 0.92
C GLY A 327 -11.43 21.28 0.57
N GLU A 328 -12.00 20.56 1.55
CA GLU A 328 -13.34 19.97 1.58
C GLU A 328 -13.61 18.75 0.67
N PHE A 329 -14.39 17.80 1.23
CA PHE A 329 -14.82 16.52 0.65
C PHE A 329 -16.31 16.30 0.96
#